data_AF-A0A9D1FYX4-F1
#
_entry.id   AF-A0A9D1FYX4-F1
#
_cell.length_a   1.000
_cell.length_b   1.000
_cell.length_c   1.000
_cell.angle_alpha   90.00
_cell.angle_beta   90.00
_cell.angle_gamma   90.00
#
_symmetry.space_group_name_H-M   'P 1'
#
loop_
_entity.id
_entity.type
_entity.pdbx_description
1 polymer ?
#
loop_
_entity_poly.entity_id
_entity_poly.type
_entity_poly.pdbx_seq_one_letter_code
_entity_poly.pdbx_strand_id
1 'polypeptide(L)'
;MQVIDSHMHIRDENCEAIAKVADMAGAEKFNVLSLAMKDNPLNNLSCLLVKAKNPGRAYAFCSLTYGEGSGECLAQLQMWMRAGFDGWKILETKPNLAKALGVRMDDARFEPAFAWAEENQIPIIWHVGDPATFWDPDRVPSWAVESGWAYTGGGFPALE
;
A
#
# COMPACT_ATOMS: atom_id res chain seq x y z
N MET A 1 23.85 -13.79 -6.02
CA MET A 1 23.23 -12.87 -5.04
C MET A 1 21.73 -13.04 -5.18
N GLN A 2 21.01 -13.33 -4.10
CA GLN A 2 19.55 -13.41 -4.12
C GLN A 2 18.99 -11.99 -4.08
N VAL A 3 18.20 -11.60 -5.07
CA VAL A 3 17.51 -10.30 -5.12
C VAL A 3 16.06 -10.53 -4.74
N ILE A 4 15.55 -9.71 -3.81
CA ILE A 4 14.15 -9.70 -3.38
C ILE A 4 13.60 -8.31 -3.61
N ASP A 5 12.55 -8.19 -4.40
CA ASP A 5 11.83 -6.93 -4.57
C ASP A 5 10.69 -6.84 -3.54
N SER A 6 10.82 -5.97 -2.55
CA SER A 6 9.81 -5.83 -1.49
C SER A 6 8.63 -4.93 -1.84
N HIS A 7 8.67 -4.22 -2.98
CA HIS A 7 7.73 -3.15 -3.28
C HIS A 7 7.31 -3.15 -4.74
N MET A 8 6.35 -4.01 -5.06
CA MET A 8 5.68 -4.00 -6.36
C MET A 8 4.19 -3.74 -6.19
N HIS A 9 3.58 -3.06 -7.16
CA HIS A 9 2.14 -2.79 -7.19
C HIS A 9 1.50 -3.37 -8.45
N ILE A 10 0.26 -3.83 -8.32
CA ILE A 10 -0.63 -4.11 -9.45
C ILE A 10 -1.77 -3.07 -9.44
N ARG A 11 -2.00 -2.40 -10.56
CA ARG A 11 -3.12 -1.46 -10.72
C ARG A 11 -4.31 -2.10 -11.43
N ASP A 12 -4.06 -3.13 -12.22
CA ASP A 12 -5.03 -3.84 -13.05
C ASP A 12 -4.99 -5.36 -12.79
N GLU A 13 -5.85 -6.09 -13.48
CA GLU A 13 -6.08 -7.53 -13.29
C GLU A 13 -4.95 -8.40 -13.84
N ASN A 14 -3.93 -7.80 -14.46
CA ASN A 14 -2.85 -8.53 -15.12
C ASN A 14 -1.83 -9.08 -14.12
N CYS A 15 -2.28 -10.05 -13.33
CA CYS A 15 -1.51 -10.73 -12.30
C CYS A 15 -0.30 -11.49 -12.86
N GLU A 16 -0.22 -11.73 -14.17
CA GLU A 16 0.93 -12.37 -14.81
C GLU A 16 2.04 -11.38 -15.17
N ALA A 17 1.71 -10.11 -15.38
CA ALA A 17 2.70 -9.09 -15.73
C ALA A 17 3.69 -8.86 -14.59
N ILE A 18 3.24 -8.90 -13.33
CA ILE A 18 4.10 -8.60 -12.18
C ILE A 18 5.24 -9.61 -12.01
N ALA A 19 4.97 -10.90 -12.21
CA ALA A 19 5.99 -11.94 -12.16
C ALA A 19 7.02 -11.77 -13.29
N LYS A 20 6.57 -11.39 -14.49
CA LYS A 20 7.47 -11.09 -15.63
C LYS A 20 8.37 -9.89 -15.33
N VAL A 21 7.84 -8.84 -14.70
CA VAL A 21 8.63 -7.68 -14.27
C VAL A 21 9.66 -8.09 -13.21
N ALA A 22 9.27 -8.92 -12.24
CA ALA A 22 10.20 -9.46 -11.24
C ALA A 22 11.33 -10.27 -11.91
N ASP A 23 10.99 -11.11 -12.90
CA ASP A 23 11.99 -11.88 -13.66
C ASP A 23 12.94 -10.97 -14.45
N MET A 24 12.42 -9.93 -15.10
CA MET A 24 13.23 -8.93 -15.83
C MET A 24 14.17 -8.16 -14.91
N ALA A 25 13.76 -7.89 -13.67
CA ALA A 25 14.58 -7.27 -12.65
C ALA A 25 15.57 -8.24 -11.99
N GLY A 26 15.51 -9.54 -12.31
CA GLY A 26 16.32 -10.59 -11.69
C GLY A 26 15.92 -10.91 -10.24
N ALA A 27 14.70 -10.56 -9.83
CA ALA A 27 14.19 -10.81 -8.49
C ALA A 27 13.76 -12.28 -8.33
N GLU A 28 14.39 -12.98 -7.39
CA GLU A 28 14.05 -14.38 -7.09
C GLU A 28 12.73 -14.48 -6.33
N LYS A 29 12.47 -13.51 -5.47
CA LYS A 29 11.22 -13.36 -4.72
C LYS A 29 10.73 -11.92 -4.82
N PHE A 30 9.44 -11.73 -4.66
CA PHE A 30 8.85 -10.41 -4.71
C PHE A 30 7.65 -10.29 -3.78
N ASN A 31 7.34 -9.07 -3.38
CA ASN A 31 6.17 -8.74 -2.58
C ASN A 31 5.24 -7.81 -3.35
N VAL A 32 3.98 -8.21 -3.47
CA VAL A 32 2.94 -7.37 -4.06
C VAL A 32 2.18 -6.63 -2.96
N LEU A 33 2.18 -5.30 -3.07
CA LEU A 33 1.57 -4.39 -2.13
C LEU A 33 0.21 -3.93 -2.66
N SER A 34 -0.82 -4.16 -1.87
CA SER A 34 -2.16 -3.70 -2.21
C SER A 34 -2.28 -2.17 -2.24
N LEU A 35 -3.25 -1.72 -3.04
CA LEU A 35 -3.73 -0.35 -3.20
C LEU A 35 -5.24 -0.25 -2.91
N ALA A 36 -5.80 -1.23 -2.19
CA ALA A 36 -7.25 -1.34 -1.98
C ALA A 36 -7.87 -0.12 -1.27
N MET A 37 -7.07 0.62 -0.49
CA MET A 37 -7.50 1.86 0.18
C MET A 37 -7.83 3.00 -0.78
N LYS A 38 -7.38 2.94 -2.04
CA LYS A 38 -7.41 4.08 -2.97
C LYS A 38 -8.73 4.19 -3.70
N ASP A 39 -9.07 3.19 -4.53
CA ASP A 39 -10.23 3.25 -5.43
C ASP A 39 -10.89 1.88 -5.67
N ASN A 40 -10.14 0.78 -5.56
CA ASN A 40 -10.61 -0.57 -5.89
C ASN A 40 -10.44 -1.51 -4.69
N PRO A 41 -11.51 -1.77 -3.90
CA PRO A 41 -11.43 -2.65 -2.75
C PRO A 41 -11.05 -4.10 -3.11
N LEU A 42 -11.22 -4.49 -4.38
CA LEU A 42 -10.86 -5.82 -4.87
C LEU A 42 -9.34 -5.97 -5.10
N ASN A 43 -8.54 -4.91 -5.02
CA ASN A 43 -7.09 -5.00 -5.25
C ASN A 43 -6.38 -5.92 -4.25
N ASN A 44 -6.91 -6.06 -3.02
CA ASN A 44 -6.46 -7.09 -2.07
C ASN A 44 -6.58 -8.50 -2.70
N LEU A 45 -7.70 -8.81 -3.35
CA LEU A 45 -7.92 -10.12 -3.99
C LEU A 45 -6.97 -10.34 -5.17
N SER A 46 -6.69 -9.30 -5.95
CA SER A 46 -5.70 -9.37 -7.03
C SER A 46 -4.29 -9.69 -6.47
N CYS A 47 -3.91 -9.10 -5.34
CA CYS A 47 -2.63 -9.39 -4.68
C CYS A 47 -2.55 -10.84 -4.18
N LEU A 48 -3.64 -11.36 -3.59
CA LEU A 48 -3.74 -12.77 -3.21
C LEU A 48 -3.65 -13.69 -4.43
N LEU A 49 -4.28 -13.33 -5.55
CA LEU A 49 -4.20 -14.11 -6.79
C LEU A 49 -2.76 -14.18 -7.32
N VAL A 50 -2.01 -13.06 -7.28
CA VAL A 50 -0.58 -13.03 -7.61
C VAL A 50 0.20 -13.99 -6.71
N LYS A 51 -0.02 -13.93 -5.39
CA LYS A 51 0.63 -14.84 -4.44
C LYS A 51 0.31 -16.31 -4.74
N ALA A 52 -0.97 -16.63 -4.95
CA ALA A 52 -1.43 -17.98 -5.22
C ALA A 52 -0.84 -18.56 -6.52
N LYS A 53 -0.64 -17.71 -7.54
CA LYS A 53 -0.02 -18.11 -8.82
C LYS A 53 1.50 -18.28 -8.75
N ASN A 54 2.15 -17.81 -7.69
CA ASN A 54 3.61 -17.80 -7.56
C ASN A 54 4.06 -18.39 -6.20
N PRO A 55 3.69 -19.65 -5.89
CA PRO A 55 3.93 -20.26 -4.59
C PRO A 55 5.44 -20.29 -4.26
N GLY A 56 5.80 -19.82 -3.06
CA GLY A 56 7.19 -19.77 -2.59
C GLY A 56 8.04 -18.63 -3.16
N ARG A 57 7.55 -17.92 -4.19
CA ARG A 57 8.22 -16.72 -4.75
C ARG A 57 7.55 -15.41 -4.32
N ALA A 58 6.23 -15.37 -4.31
CA ALA A 58 5.47 -14.15 -4.04
C ALA A 58 4.99 -14.06 -2.59
N TYR A 59 5.15 -12.88 -2.01
CA TYR A 59 4.48 -12.43 -0.80
C TYR A 59 3.41 -11.39 -1.16
N ALA A 60 2.42 -11.21 -0.30
CA ALA A 60 1.41 -10.17 -0.49
C ALA A 60 1.15 -9.41 0.79
N PHE A 61 1.07 -8.07 0.73
CA PHE A 61 0.69 -7.23 1.86
C PHE A 61 -0.67 -6.57 1.59
N CYS A 62 -1.60 -6.70 2.53
CA CYS A 62 -2.95 -6.17 2.40
C CYS A 62 -3.00 -4.68 2.69
N SER A 63 -4.08 -4.05 2.25
CA SER A 63 -4.45 -2.69 2.60
C SER A 63 -5.79 -2.68 3.31
N LEU A 64 -5.97 -1.71 4.21
CA LEU A 64 -7.29 -1.44 4.77
C LEU A 64 -8.19 -0.83 3.69
N THR A 65 -9.49 -1.00 3.86
CA THR A 65 -10.52 -0.35 3.05
C THR A 65 -11.31 0.62 3.91
N TYR A 66 -11.85 1.65 3.27
CA TYR A 66 -12.58 2.74 3.92
C TYR A 66 -13.93 2.94 3.24
N GLY A 67 -14.92 3.40 4.03
CA GLY A 67 -16.29 3.60 3.58
C GLY A 67 -17.28 2.71 4.33
N GLU A 68 -18.55 2.85 3.97
CA GLU A 68 -19.64 2.09 4.59
C GLU A 68 -19.40 0.58 4.48
N GLY A 69 -19.51 -0.13 5.62
CA GLY A 69 -19.31 -1.57 5.68
C GLY A 69 -17.86 -2.07 5.75
N SER A 70 -16.84 -1.20 5.73
CA SER A 70 -15.42 -1.65 5.78
C SER A 70 -15.03 -2.31 7.10
N GLY A 71 -15.77 -2.06 8.19
CA GLY A 71 -15.47 -2.60 9.52
C GLY A 71 -14.22 -1.97 10.16
N GLU A 72 -13.97 -2.32 11.42
CA GLU A 72 -12.86 -1.80 12.21
C GLU A 72 -11.49 -2.25 11.67
N CYS A 73 -10.46 -1.41 11.82
CA CYS A 73 -9.12 -1.64 11.27
C CYS A 73 -8.53 -2.99 11.71
N LEU A 74 -8.66 -3.33 12.99
CA LEU A 74 -8.18 -4.61 13.53
C LEU A 74 -8.91 -5.81 12.91
N ALA A 75 -10.24 -5.73 12.79
CA ALA A 75 -11.04 -6.81 12.22
C ALA A 75 -10.68 -7.06 10.75
N GLN A 76 -10.47 -5.98 9.99
CA GLN A 76 -9.99 -6.07 8.60
C GLN A 76 -8.60 -6.72 8.54
N LEU A 77 -7.65 -6.27 9.36
CA LEU A 77 -6.29 -6.81 9.36
C LEU A 77 -6.28 -8.31 9.71
N GLN A 78 -6.99 -8.71 10.77
CA GLN A 78 -7.14 -10.12 11.15
C GLN A 78 -7.82 -10.96 10.09
N MET A 79 -8.81 -10.41 9.38
CA MET A 79 -9.44 -11.08 8.24
C MET A 79 -8.41 -11.33 7.12
N TRP A 80 -7.60 -10.32 6.77
CA TRP A 80 -6.61 -10.45 5.70
C TRP A 80 -5.47 -11.40 6.05
N MET A 81 -4.98 -11.40 7.29
CA MET A 81 -3.96 -12.38 7.72
C MET A 81 -4.52 -13.80 7.66
N ARG A 82 -5.78 -14.02 8.07
CA ARG A 82 -6.46 -15.33 7.91
C ARG A 82 -6.65 -15.74 6.45
N ALA A 83 -6.82 -14.78 5.54
CA ALA A 83 -6.93 -15.02 4.11
C ALA A 83 -5.57 -15.38 3.45
N GLY A 84 -4.48 -15.27 4.19
CA GLY A 84 -3.14 -15.67 3.73
C GLY A 84 -2.27 -14.52 3.23
N PHE A 85 -2.56 -13.27 3.59
CA PHE A 85 -1.58 -12.18 3.45
C PHE A 85 -0.40 -12.35 4.41
N ASP A 86 0.75 -11.77 4.03
CA ASP A 86 2.02 -11.86 4.77
C ASP A 86 2.37 -10.59 5.55
N GLY A 87 1.59 -9.53 5.40
CA GLY A 87 1.90 -8.24 6.00
C GLY A 87 0.89 -7.15 5.65
N TRP A 88 1.14 -5.95 6.17
CA TRP A 88 0.27 -4.79 6.03
C TRP A 88 0.98 -3.65 5.28
N LYS A 89 0.36 -3.18 4.20
CA LYS A 89 0.76 -1.97 3.48
C LYS A 89 -0.04 -0.77 4.00
N ILE A 90 0.68 0.22 4.51
CA ILE A 90 0.16 1.53 4.88
C ILE A 90 0.49 2.52 3.75
N LEU A 91 -0.55 3.13 3.18
CA LEU A 91 -0.48 4.21 2.18
C LEU A 91 -1.29 5.44 2.62
N GLU A 92 -2.01 5.35 3.72
CA GLU A 92 -2.89 6.36 4.31
C GLU A 92 -2.17 7.68 4.59
N THR A 93 -0.84 7.62 4.80
CA THR A 93 0.04 8.78 5.01
C THR A 93 0.54 9.41 3.72
N LYS A 94 0.27 8.82 2.55
CA LYS A 94 0.55 9.48 1.28
C LYS A 94 -0.28 10.76 1.20
N PRO A 95 0.30 11.94 0.92
CA PRO A 95 -0.39 13.22 1.12
C PRO A 95 -1.75 13.35 0.42
N ASN A 96 -1.88 12.84 -0.82
CA ASN A 96 -3.16 12.85 -1.51
C ASN A 96 -4.21 11.92 -0.89
N LEU A 97 -3.79 10.77 -0.33
CA LEU A 97 -4.70 9.86 0.36
C LEU A 97 -5.04 10.34 1.76
N ALA A 98 -4.07 10.86 2.51
CA ALA A 98 -4.32 11.50 3.80
C ALA A 98 -5.39 12.59 3.67
N LYS A 99 -5.27 13.44 2.64
CA LYS A 99 -6.27 14.47 2.32
C LYS A 99 -7.63 13.89 1.93
N ALA A 100 -7.66 12.85 1.09
CA ALA A 100 -8.91 12.26 0.58
C ALA A 100 -9.67 11.46 1.64
N LEU A 101 -8.95 10.68 2.45
CA LEU A 101 -9.52 9.82 3.49
C LEU A 101 -9.82 10.59 4.78
N GLY A 102 -9.09 11.68 5.04
CA GLY A 102 -9.20 12.45 6.28
C GLY A 102 -8.79 11.64 7.52
N VAL A 103 -7.99 10.58 7.34
CA VAL A 103 -7.50 9.73 8.42
C VAL A 103 -6.09 10.15 8.82
N ARG A 104 -5.78 10.00 10.10
CA ARG A 104 -4.41 10.16 10.60
C ARG A 104 -3.98 8.87 11.28
N MET A 105 -2.73 8.46 11.07
CA MET A 105 -2.25 7.20 11.65
C MET A 105 -2.07 7.24 13.17
N ASP A 106 -2.14 8.43 13.79
CA ASP A 106 -2.21 8.64 15.23
C ASP A 106 -3.65 8.59 15.79
N ASP A 107 -4.67 8.33 14.96
CA ASP A 107 -6.03 8.13 15.44
C ASP A 107 -6.15 6.83 16.26
N ALA A 108 -6.90 6.89 17.37
CA ALA A 108 -7.15 5.76 18.26
C ALA A 108 -7.79 4.52 17.59
N ARG A 109 -8.36 4.68 16.38
CA ARG A 109 -8.92 3.56 15.59
C ARG A 109 -7.85 2.59 15.08
N PHE A 110 -6.60 3.02 14.93
CA PHE A 110 -5.51 2.19 14.44
C PHE A 110 -4.77 1.48 15.57
N GLU A 111 -4.84 2.00 16.79
CA GLU A 111 -4.14 1.47 17.96
C GLU A 111 -4.33 -0.04 18.15
N PRO A 112 -5.57 -0.59 18.10
CA PRO A 112 -5.74 -2.03 18.26
C PRO A 112 -5.11 -2.85 17.13
N ALA A 113 -5.09 -2.31 15.90
CA ALA A 113 -4.48 -2.98 14.75
C ALA A 113 -2.95 -2.98 14.85
N PHE A 114 -2.33 -1.88 15.27
CA PHE A 114 -0.89 -1.80 15.51
C PHE A 114 -0.44 -2.68 16.67
N ALA A 115 -1.13 -2.64 17.81
CA ALA A 115 -0.82 -3.50 18.95
C ALA A 115 -0.90 -4.99 18.59
N TRP A 116 -1.94 -5.37 17.86
CA TRP A 116 -2.08 -6.75 17.38
C TRP A 116 -1.00 -7.12 16.35
N ALA A 117 -0.65 -6.22 15.43
CA ALA A 117 0.43 -6.43 14.47
C ALA A 117 1.78 -6.63 15.15
N GLU A 118 2.09 -5.82 16.18
CA GLU A 118 3.28 -5.96 16.99
C GLU A 118 3.31 -7.30 17.72
N GLU A 119 2.24 -7.65 18.45
CA GLU A 119 2.14 -8.92 19.20
C GLU A 119 2.32 -10.14 18.28
N ASN A 120 1.80 -10.08 17.06
CA ASN A 120 1.82 -11.18 16.09
C ASN A 120 2.99 -11.09 15.09
N GLN A 121 3.90 -10.14 15.28
CA GLN A 121 5.08 -9.93 14.41
C GLN A 121 4.71 -9.77 12.93
N ILE A 122 3.61 -9.08 12.66
CA ILE A 122 3.12 -8.81 11.31
C ILE A 122 4.02 -7.74 10.69
N PRO A 123 4.70 -8.04 9.56
CA PRO A 123 5.50 -7.06 8.85
C PRO A 123 4.64 -5.91 8.30
N ILE A 124 5.15 -4.69 8.41
CA ILE A 124 4.49 -3.47 7.91
C ILE A 124 5.41 -2.79 6.90
N ILE A 125 4.86 -2.44 5.74
CA ILE A 125 5.51 -1.51 4.80
C ILE A 125 4.71 -0.21 4.80
N TRP A 126 5.36 0.88 5.22
CA TRP A 126 4.73 2.18 5.40
C TRP A 126 5.23 3.16 4.34
N HIS A 127 4.31 3.79 3.61
CA HIS A 127 4.63 4.90 2.71
C HIS A 127 4.86 6.22 3.47
N VAL A 128 6.10 6.57 3.80
CA VAL A 128 6.37 7.71 4.69
C VAL A 128 6.25 9.08 4.03
N GLY A 129 6.24 9.17 2.70
CA GLY A 129 6.16 10.44 2.00
C GLY A 129 6.51 10.32 0.53
N ASP A 130 6.37 11.43 -0.17
CA ASP A 130 6.76 11.59 -1.57
C ASP A 130 7.90 12.61 -1.68
N PRO A 131 8.55 12.77 -2.85
CA PRO A 131 9.64 13.72 -3.00
C PRO A 131 9.26 15.15 -2.61
N ALA A 132 10.16 15.85 -1.90
CA ALA A 132 9.96 17.24 -1.46
C ALA A 132 9.57 18.20 -2.59
N THR A 133 10.03 17.94 -3.82
CA THR A 133 9.67 18.73 -5.01
C THR A 133 8.17 18.74 -5.30
N PHE A 134 7.38 17.82 -4.74
CA PHE A 134 5.93 17.79 -4.94
C PHE A 134 5.20 18.90 -4.19
N TRP A 135 5.83 19.51 -3.18
CA TRP A 135 5.31 20.68 -2.46
C TRP A 135 5.78 22.02 -3.05
N ASP A 136 6.61 21.99 -4.10
CA ASP A 136 7.17 23.19 -4.71
C ASP A 136 6.57 23.39 -6.12
N PRO A 137 5.78 24.45 -6.34
CA PRO A 137 5.12 24.69 -7.64
C PRO A 137 6.11 24.95 -8.78
N ASP A 138 7.32 25.40 -8.48
CA ASP A 138 8.36 25.69 -9.48
C ASP A 138 9.22 24.46 -9.79
N ARG A 139 9.15 23.41 -8.96
CA ARG A 139 9.98 22.20 -9.08
C ARG A 139 9.19 20.90 -9.25
N VAL A 140 7.88 20.92 -9.06
CA VAL A 140 7.04 19.73 -9.24
C VAL A 140 7.08 19.27 -10.70
N PRO A 141 7.44 18.01 -10.98
CA PRO A 141 7.45 17.49 -12.35
C PRO A 141 6.04 17.47 -12.95
N SER A 142 5.91 17.72 -14.26
CA SER A 142 4.60 17.74 -14.95
C SER A 142 3.83 16.42 -14.78
N TRP A 143 4.52 15.28 -14.84
CA TRP A 143 3.91 13.96 -14.65
C TRP A 143 3.33 13.76 -13.25
N ALA A 144 3.92 14.43 -12.23
CA ALA A 144 3.41 14.37 -10.86
C ALA A 144 2.14 15.22 -10.74
N VAL A 145 2.09 16.39 -11.40
CA VAL A 145 0.88 17.21 -11.50
C VAL A 145 -0.26 16.43 -12.17
N GLU A 146 0.01 15.81 -13.32
CA GLU A 146 -0.96 14.98 -14.06
C GLU A 146 -1.47 13.79 -13.22
N SER A 147 -0.63 13.26 -12.34
CA SER A 147 -0.98 12.17 -11.42
C SER A 147 -1.73 12.63 -10.16
N GLY A 148 -1.96 13.94 -10.00
CA GLY A 148 -2.58 14.54 -8.81
C GLY A 148 -1.66 14.52 -7.58
N TRP A 149 -0.35 14.50 -7.78
CA TRP A 149 0.68 14.44 -6.74
C TRP A 149 1.39 15.80 -6.52
N ALA A 150 0.85 16.88 -7.08
CA ALA A 150 1.27 18.22 -6.72
C ALA A 150 0.57 18.66 -5.42
N TYR A 151 1.35 18.84 -4.35
CA TYR A 151 0.88 19.17 -3.00
C TYR A 151 1.02 20.65 -2.68
N THR A 152 0.83 21.49 -3.70
CA THR A 152 1.03 22.94 -3.65
C THR A 152 -0.25 23.70 -3.24
N GLY A 153 -1.38 23.01 -3.15
CA GLY A 153 -2.67 23.57 -2.70
C GLY A 153 -2.95 23.36 -1.22
N GLY A 154 -4.02 23.97 -0.71
CA GLY A 154 -4.45 23.79 0.69
C GLY A 154 -4.94 22.37 0.99
N GLY A 155 -4.84 21.96 2.25
CA GLY A 155 -5.38 20.70 2.78
C GLY A 155 -4.48 19.47 2.63
N PHE A 156 -3.27 19.62 2.11
CA PHE A 156 -2.23 18.59 2.22
C PHE A 156 -1.44 18.79 3.53
N PRO A 157 -0.86 17.72 4.10
CA PRO A 157 0.15 17.86 5.15
C PRO A 157 1.31 18.76 4.69
N ALA A 158 1.88 19.51 5.63
CA ALA A 158 3.13 20.20 5.40
C ALA A 158 4.26 19.17 5.18
N LEU A 159 5.33 19.60 4.52
CA LEU A 159 6.53 18.77 4.34
C LEU A 159 7.29 18.56 5.66
N GLU A 160 7.12 19.47 6.63
CA GLU A 160 7.77 19.50 7.95
C GLU A 160 6.80 19.13 9.08
#